data_AF-A0A974YQL1-F1
#
_entry.id   AF-A0A974YQL1-F1
#
_cell.length_a   1.000
_cell.length_b   1.000
_cell.length_c   1.000
_cell.angle_alpha   90.00
_cell.angle_beta   90.00
_cell.angle_gamma   90.00
#
_symmetry.space_group_name_H-M   'P 1'
#
loop_
_entity.id
_entity.type
_entity.pdbx_description
1 polymer ?
#
loop_
_entity_poly.entity_id
_entity_poly.type
_entity_poly.pdbx_seq_one_letter_code
_entity_poly.pdbx_strand_id
1 'polypeptide(L)'
;MTIQQFDFDYEGGKELGKSGTASIFIDDKKVAEGKIEKTVAGRFGIDTFGVGGDSGQPVTFDYTPPFAFKGDLKEVQIKLK
;
A
#
# COMPACT_ATOMS: atom_id res chain seq x y z
N MET A 1 -1.31 -0.84 21.39
CA MET A 1 -1.13 -1.31 19.99
C MET A 1 -1.85 -0.30 19.13
N THR A 2 -1.15 0.33 18.19
CA THR A 2 -1.77 1.30 17.28
C THR A 2 -2.09 0.61 15.98
N ILE A 3 -3.32 0.77 15.49
CA ILE A 3 -3.78 0.18 14.23
C ILE A 3 -3.75 1.27 13.17
N GLN A 4 -3.05 0.99 12.08
CA GLN A 4 -3.01 1.85 10.90
C GLN A 4 -3.73 1.12 9.77
N GLN A 5 -4.70 1.77 9.15
CA GLN A 5 -5.45 1.21 8.04
C GLN A 5 -5.46 2.17 6.86
N PHE A 6 -5.22 1.62 5.68
CA PHE A 6 -5.52 2.23 4.40
C PHE A 6 -6.76 1.57 3.82
N ASP A 7 -7.79 2.35 3.53
CA ASP A 7 -8.99 1.89 2.83
C ASP A 7 -9.06 2.58 1.46
N PHE A 8 -9.41 1.80 0.44
CA PHE A 8 -9.61 2.30 -0.90
C PHE A 8 -11.02 1.96 -1.38
N ASP A 9 -11.80 2.99 -1.69
CA ASP A 9 -13.14 2.86 -2.26
C ASP A 9 -13.05 3.03 -3.78
N TYR A 10 -13.00 1.90 -4.50
CA TYR A 10 -12.77 1.89 -5.94
C TYR A 10 -14.06 2.18 -6.71
N GLU A 11 -14.00 3.16 -7.60
CA GLU A 11 -15.18 3.64 -8.34
C GLU A 11 -15.26 3.07 -9.77
N GLY A 12 -14.34 2.20 -10.16
CA GLY A 12 -14.33 1.61 -11.50
C GLY A 12 -15.20 0.37 -11.67
N GLY A 13 -15.75 -0.19 -10.58
CA GLY A 13 -16.45 -1.47 -10.62
C GLY A 13 -15.57 -2.56 -11.26
N LYS A 14 -15.98 -3.05 -12.44
CA LYS A 14 -15.24 -4.07 -13.20
C LYS A 14 -14.23 -3.51 -14.20
N GLU A 15 -14.27 -2.21 -14.47
CA GLU A 15 -13.30 -1.56 -15.35
C GLU A 15 -11.95 -1.44 -14.65
N LEU A 16 -10.86 -1.43 -15.42
CA LEU A 16 -9.50 -1.30 -14.91
C LEU A 16 -9.04 0.16 -14.94
N GLY A 17 -8.18 0.54 -14.00
CA GLY A 17 -7.47 1.82 -14.03
C GLY A 17 -8.36 3.04 -13.80
N LYS A 18 -9.44 2.92 -13.03
CA LYS A 18 -10.36 4.03 -12.71
C LYS A 18 -10.01 4.70 -11.40
N SER A 19 -10.80 5.70 -11.03
CA SER A 19 -10.67 6.47 -9.80
C SER A 19 -11.05 5.67 -8.55
N GLY A 20 -10.74 6.24 -7.40
CA GLY A 20 -11.31 5.86 -6.13
C GLY A 20 -10.94 6.86 -5.04
N THR A 21 -11.57 6.71 -3.88
CA THR A 21 -11.26 7.54 -2.70
C THR A 21 -10.40 6.74 -1.73
N ALA A 22 -9.24 7.28 -1.36
CA ALA A 22 -8.34 6.70 -0.38
C ALA A 22 -8.55 7.35 1.00
N SER A 23 -8.66 6.54 2.04
CA SER A 23 -8.77 6.99 3.43
C SER A 23 -7.70 6.33 4.30
N ILE A 24 -7.11 7.11 5.22
CA ILE A 24 -6.16 6.63 6.22
C ILE A 24 -6.79 6.75 7.60
N PHE A 25 -6.69 5.68 8.37
CA PHE A 25 -7.17 5.61 9.74
C PHE A 25 -6.03 5.31 10.70
N ILE A 26 -6.07 5.93 11.88
CA ILE A 26 -5.24 5.58 13.04
C ILE A 26 -6.20 5.29 14.19
N ASP A 27 -6.15 4.08 14.73
CA ASP A 27 -7.03 3.62 15.81
C ASP A 27 -8.51 3.91 15.50
N ASP A 28 -8.96 3.43 14.34
CA ASP A 28 -10.32 3.59 13.77
C ASP A 28 -10.77 5.03 13.50
N LYS A 29 -9.92 6.04 13.77
CA LYS A 29 -10.20 7.44 13.45
C LYS A 29 -9.65 7.79 12.07
N LYS A 30 -10.50 8.29 11.17
CA LYS A 30 -10.07 8.84 9.87
C LYS A 30 -9.21 10.08 10.10
N VAL A 31 -7.95 10.02 9.64
CA VAL A 31 -6.97 11.11 9.79
C VAL A 31 -6.62 11.80 8.48
N ALA A 32 -6.84 11.12 7.35
CA ALA A 32 -6.67 11.70 6.02
C ALA A 32 -7.63 11.05 5.03
N GLU A 33 -8.00 11.81 3.99
CA GLU A 33 -8.81 11.35 2.86
C GLU A 33 -8.39 12.11 1.61
N GLY A 34 -8.42 11.44 0.46
CA GLY A 34 -8.12 12.07 -0.81
C GLY A 34 -8.67 11.29 -2.00
N LYS A 35 -8.96 12.02 -3.07
CA LYS A 35 -9.34 11.44 -4.35
C LYS A 35 -8.10 10.98 -5.11
N ILE A 36 -8.12 9.74 -5.60
CA ILE A 36 -7.20 9.24 -6.60
C ILE A 36 -7.94 9.24 -7.93
N GLU A 37 -7.57 10.14 -8.82
CA GLU A 37 -8.27 10.34 -10.10
C GLU A 37 -8.16 9.13 -11.04
N LYS A 38 -7.06 8.38 -10.94
CA LYS A 38 -6.82 7.22 -11.80
C LYS A 38 -5.85 6.24 -11.15
N THR A 39 -6.17 4.96 -11.25
CA THR A 39 -5.27 3.86 -10.87
C THR A 39 -4.53 3.30 -12.09
N VAL A 40 -3.47 2.54 -11.84
CA VAL A 40 -2.76 1.81 -12.90
C VAL A 40 -3.56 0.56 -13.23
N ALA A 41 -3.88 0.37 -14.51
CA ALA A 41 -4.79 -0.70 -14.97
C ALA A 41 -4.19 -2.12 -14.90
N GLY A 42 -2.94 -2.27 -14.47
CA GLY A 42 -2.23 -3.54 -14.46
C GLY A 42 -1.05 -3.54 -13.48
N ARG A 43 -0.44 -4.71 -13.31
CA ARG A 43 0.69 -4.93 -12.41
C ARG A 43 1.98 -4.36 -13.01
N PHE A 44 2.82 -3.77 -12.16
CA PHE A 44 4.20 -3.47 -12.51
C PHE A 44 5.04 -4.75 -12.38
N GLY A 45 5.21 -5.47 -13.49
CA GLY A 45 6.07 -6.66 -13.56
C GLY A 45 5.66 -7.80 -12.60
N ILE A 46 6.63 -8.54 -12.10
CA ILE A 46 6.45 -9.74 -11.25
C ILE A 46 6.84 -9.51 -9.79
N ASP A 47 6.76 -8.27 -9.32
CA ASP A 47 7.33 -7.88 -8.01
C ASP A 47 6.70 -8.62 -6.83
N THR A 48 7.48 -8.84 -5.77
CA THR A 48 7.03 -9.56 -4.57
C THR A 48 6.21 -8.65 -3.64
N PHE A 49 5.48 -9.25 -2.69
CA PHE A 49 4.80 -8.51 -1.63
C PHE A 49 5.64 -8.57 -0.34
N GLY A 50 6.50 -7.57 -0.14
CA GLY A 50 7.39 -7.47 1.02
C GLY A 50 6.67 -6.98 2.27
N VAL A 51 6.96 -7.59 3.43
CA VAL A 51 6.48 -7.14 4.75
C VAL A 51 7.69 -6.86 5.64
N GLY A 52 7.77 -5.64 6.17
CA GLY A 52 8.86 -5.24 7.08
C GLY A 52 10.20 -4.96 6.41
N GLY A 53 10.28 -4.97 5.08
CA GLY A 53 11.48 -4.62 4.32
C GLY A 53 11.23 -4.78 2.82
N ASP A 54 12.14 -4.24 2.02
CA ASP A 54 12.16 -4.35 0.56
C ASP A 54 13.43 -5.09 0.13
N SER A 55 13.26 -6.33 -0.35
CA SER A 55 14.33 -7.17 -0.87
C SER A 55 14.54 -7.03 -2.39
N GLY A 56 13.87 -6.07 -3.02
CA GLY A 56 13.97 -5.81 -4.45
C GLY A 56 15.40 -5.50 -4.92
N GLN A 57 15.65 -5.66 -6.22
CA GLN A 57 16.94 -5.29 -6.79
C GLN A 57 17.08 -3.77 -6.80
N PRO A 58 18.18 -3.24 -6.23
CA PRO A 58 18.39 -1.80 -6.23
C PRO A 58 18.66 -1.32 -7.65
N VAL A 59 18.12 -0.14 -7.99
CA VAL A 59 18.33 0.51 -9.29
C VAL A 59 19.79 0.94 -9.48
N THR A 60 20.51 1.18 -8.38
CA THR A 60 21.94 1.52 -8.33
C THR A 60 22.62 0.84 -7.13
N PHE A 61 23.94 0.71 -7.14
CA PHE A 61 24.70 0.19 -6.00
C PHE A 61 24.88 1.21 -4.85
N ASP A 62 24.40 2.44 -5.00
CA ASP A 62 24.50 3.49 -3.98
C ASP A 62 23.65 3.22 -2.73
N TYR A 63 22.80 2.20 -2.76
CA TYR A 63 22.00 1.78 -1.61
C TYR A 63 21.91 0.26 -1.52
N THR A 64 21.80 -0.25 -0.29
CA THR A 64 21.84 -1.69 -0.03
C THR A 64 20.54 -2.16 0.62
N PRO A 65 19.71 -2.98 -0.06
CA PRO A 65 18.57 -3.65 0.56
C PRO A 65 19.00 -4.55 1.74
N PRO A 66 18.12 -4.88 2.72
CA PRO A 66 16.66 -4.98 2.55
C PRO A 66 15.82 -3.84 3.14
N PHE A 67 16.43 -2.70 3.52
CA PHE A 67 15.71 -1.56 4.12
C PHE A 67 14.73 -1.95 5.23
N ALA A 68 15.20 -2.78 6.15
CA ALA A 68 14.35 -3.33 7.20
C ALA A 68 13.64 -2.21 7.98
N PHE A 69 12.34 -2.38 8.16
CA PHE A 69 11.54 -1.55 9.04
C PHE A 69 12.08 -1.66 10.46
N LYS A 70 12.34 -0.51 11.11
CA LYS A 70 13.01 -0.45 12.41
C LYS A 70 12.07 -0.52 13.62
N GLY A 71 10.76 -0.56 13.37
CA GLY A 71 9.75 -0.71 14.41
C GLY A 71 9.22 -2.15 14.53
N ASP A 72 8.24 -2.33 15.41
CA ASP A 72 7.57 -3.61 15.59
C ASP A 72 6.32 -3.72 14.69
N LEU A 73 6.28 -4.74 13.84
CA LEU A 73 5.06 -5.17 13.13
C LEU A 73 4.49 -6.39 13.84
N LYS A 74 3.26 -6.27 14.37
CA LYS A 74 2.56 -7.39 15.01
C LYS A 74 1.70 -8.19 14.04
N GLU A 75 1.05 -7.51 13.11
CA GLU A 75 0.13 -8.12 12.16
C GLU A 75 0.02 -7.25 10.90
N VAL A 76 -0.15 -7.91 9.75
CA VAL A 76 -0.56 -7.28 8.49
C VAL A 76 -1.80 -8.01 8.00
N GLN A 77 -2.89 -7.27 7.81
CA GLN A 77 -4.15 -7.82 7.29
C GLN A 77 -4.46 -7.22 5.92
N ILE A 78 -4.89 -8.07 4.98
CA ILE A 78 -5.42 -7.65 3.68
C ILE A 78 -6.89 -8.07 3.63
N LYS A 79 -7.78 -7.09 3.48
CA LYS A 79 -9.21 -7.31 3.32
C LYS A 79 -9.60 -6.92 1.91
N LEU A 80 -10.14 -7.87 1.15
CA LEU A 80 -10.68 -7.64 -0.19
C LEU A 80 -12.15 -7.23 -0.06
N LYS A 81 -12.60 -6.30 -0.91
CA LYS A 81 -13.99 -5.85 -1.02
C LYS A 81 -14.70 -6.55 -2.17
#